data_AF-A0A923Q1A7-F1
#
_entry.id   AF-A0A923Q1A7-F1
#
_cell.length_a   1.000
_cell.length_b   1.000
_cell.length_c   1.000
_cell.angle_alpha   90.00
_cell.angle_beta   90.00
_cell.angle_gamma   90.00
#
_symmetry.space_group_name_H-M   'P 1'
#
loop_
_entity.id
_entity.type
_entity.pdbx_description
1 polymer ?
#
loop_
_entity_poly.entity_id
_entity_poly.type
_entity_poly.pdbx_seq_one_letter_code
_entity_poly.pdbx_strand_id
1 'polypeptide(L)'
;MKRFFLFFAAVFLAGFIGQNSFANNPVPASEKSFYDLSATDVYGKKIHFSQFRGKVALVVNTASECGFTPQFKELEEIFKKYANRGFVILAFPSNDFRQEKQNNDDLLKFAR
;
A
#
# COMPACT_ATOMS: atom_id res chain seq x y z
N MET A 1 58.32 -7.18 53.79
CA MET A 1 59.48 -6.32 53.52
C MET A 1 59.42 -5.85 52.07
N LYS A 2 59.63 -4.54 51.85
CA LYS A 2 59.98 -3.81 50.62
C LYS A 2 58.96 -3.72 49.46
N ARG A 3 58.44 -2.49 49.35
CA ARG A 3 57.73 -1.85 48.23
C ARG A 3 58.68 -1.61 47.04
N PHE A 4 58.19 -1.63 45.80
CA PHE A 4 58.57 -0.77 44.65
C PHE A 4 57.69 -1.15 43.43
N PHE A 5 56.62 -0.42 43.08
CA PHE A 5 56.53 0.66 42.08
C PHE A 5 56.90 0.29 40.61
N LEU A 6 55.83 0.11 39.80
CA LEU A 6 55.55 0.70 38.48
C LEU A 6 56.28 0.35 37.15
N PHE A 7 55.41 0.23 36.12
CA PHE A 7 55.51 0.55 34.68
C PHE A 7 56.03 -0.50 33.66
N PHE A 8 55.12 -0.90 32.74
CA PHE A 8 55.09 -0.65 31.27
C PHE A 8 54.13 -1.70 30.63
N ALA A 9 52.91 -1.38 30.23
CA ALA A 9 52.46 -0.70 29.00
C ALA A 9 52.41 -1.57 27.72
N ALA A 10 51.17 -1.69 27.20
CA ALA A 10 50.76 -1.77 25.79
C ALA A 10 50.66 -3.12 25.03
N VAL A 11 49.58 -3.17 24.23
CA VAL A 11 49.27 -4.01 23.03
C VAL A 11 48.78 -5.44 23.35
N PHE A 12 47.54 -5.87 23.07
CA PHE A 12 46.70 -5.88 21.86
C PHE A 12 45.22 -5.76 22.27
N LEU A 13 44.39 -4.83 21.78
CA LEU A 13 43.85 -4.59 20.43
C LEU A 13 42.91 -5.71 19.89
N ALA A 14 41.64 -5.30 19.74
CA ALA A 14 40.59 -5.77 18.83
C ALA A 14 39.90 -7.12 19.08
N GLY A 15 38.62 -7.04 19.46
CA GLY A 15 37.68 -8.16 19.27
C GLY A 15 36.32 -7.89 19.91
N PHE A 16 35.37 -7.42 19.09
CA PHE A 16 33.94 -7.31 19.38
C PHE A 16 33.45 -6.16 20.28
N ILE A 17 33.61 -4.93 19.79
CA ILE A 17 32.50 -3.97 19.90
C ILE A 17 31.60 -4.27 18.71
N GLY A 18 30.53 -5.04 18.93
CA GLY A 18 29.50 -5.24 17.92
C GLY A 18 28.98 -3.88 17.46
N GLN A 19 29.16 -3.58 16.17
CA GLN A 19 28.55 -2.43 15.54
C GLN A 19 27.03 -2.63 15.56
N ASN A 20 26.35 -2.12 16.58
CA ASN A 20 24.94 -1.74 16.46
C ASN A 20 24.88 -0.48 15.58
N SER A 21 25.22 -0.64 14.31
CA SER A 21 24.93 0.34 13.27
C SER A 21 23.61 -0.04 12.61
N PHE A 22 22.52 -0.03 13.39
CA PHE A 22 21.26 0.41 12.83
C PHE A 22 21.41 1.92 12.63
N ALA A 23 22.13 2.28 11.56
CA ALA A 23 22.22 3.65 11.12
C ALA A 23 20.78 4.13 10.92
N ASN A 24 20.39 5.16 11.68
CA ASN A 24 19.23 5.99 11.43
C ASN A 24 19.45 6.76 10.11
N ASN A 25 19.51 6.04 8.99
CA ASN A 25 19.47 6.65 7.68
C ASN A 25 18.06 7.23 7.53
N PRO A 26 17.89 8.56 7.43
CA PRO A 26 16.59 9.11 7.08
C PRO A 26 16.23 8.54 5.71
N VAL A 27 15.18 7.72 5.66
CA VAL A 27 14.58 7.31 4.40
C VAL A 27 14.20 8.59 3.67
N PRO A 28 14.73 8.86 2.46
CA PRO A 28 14.39 10.07 1.73
C PRO A 28 12.87 10.10 1.53
N ALA A 29 12.22 11.10 2.12
CA ALA A 29 10.78 11.29 2.04
C ALA A 29 10.41 11.77 0.63
N SER A 30 10.32 10.83 -0.30
CA SER A 30 9.55 10.97 -1.53
C SER A 30 8.59 9.78 -1.63
N GLU A 31 7.82 9.56 -0.56
CA GLU A 31 6.68 8.64 -0.63
C GLU A 31 5.54 9.39 -1.30
N LYS A 32 5.30 9.07 -2.58
CA LYS A 32 4.09 9.52 -3.28
C LYS A 32 2.89 9.06 -2.46
N SER A 33 2.07 10.02 -2.02
CA SER A 33 0.89 9.73 -1.24
C SER A 33 -0.18 9.10 -2.14
N PHE A 34 -1.06 8.28 -1.56
CA PHE A 34 -2.31 7.89 -2.21
C PHE A 34 -3.07 9.10 -2.77
N TYR A 35 -3.01 10.25 -2.08
CA TYR A 35 -3.71 11.47 -2.49
C TYR A 35 -3.09 12.18 -3.70
N ASP A 36 -1.87 11.82 -4.10
CA ASP A 36 -1.20 12.35 -5.29
C ASP A 36 -1.62 11.58 -6.56
N LEU A 37 -2.33 10.46 -6.40
CA LEU A 37 -2.78 9.61 -7.50
C LEU A 37 -4.04 10.14 -8.18
N SER A 38 -4.26 9.68 -9.40
CA SER A 38 -5.50 9.88 -10.15
C SER A 38 -5.74 8.71 -11.09
N ALA A 39 -7.00 8.45 -11.42
CA ALA A 39 -7.39 7.45 -12.41
C ALA A 39 -8.50 7.99 -13.32
N THR A 40 -8.68 7.39 -14.48
CA THR A 40 -9.82 7.66 -15.36
C THR A 40 -10.92 6.66 -15.04
N ASP A 41 -12.15 7.13 -14.83
CA ASP A 41 -13.29 6.25 -14.63
C ASP A 41 -13.76 5.60 -15.93
N VAL A 42 -14.72 4.68 -15.83
CA VAL A 42 -15.29 3.93 -16.96
C VAL A 42 -15.97 4.82 -18.01
N TYR A 43 -16.28 6.08 -17.68
CA TYR A 43 -16.89 7.07 -18.57
C TYR A 43 -15.86 8.06 -19.15
N GLY A 44 -14.57 7.87 -18.87
CA GLY A 44 -13.49 8.74 -19.38
C GLY A 44 -13.22 9.97 -18.51
N LYS A 45 -13.86 10.13 -17.36
CA LYS A 45 -13.64 11.27 -16.46
C LYS A 45 -12.44 11.01 -15.56
N LYS A 46 -11.55 12.00 -15.45
CA LYS A 46 -10.42 11.95 -14.51
C LYS A 46 -10.88 12.18 -13.06
N ILE A 47 -10.49 11.25 -12.18
CA ILE A 47 -10.79 11.23 -10.75
C ILE A 47 -9.49 11.38 -9.98
N HIS A 48 -9.35 12.49 -9.24
CA HIS A 48 -8.20 12.73 -8.36
C HIS A 48 -8.44 12.11 -6.98
N PHE A 49 -7.48 11.35 -6.45
CA PHE A 49 -7.70 10.62 -5.20
C PHE A 49 -7.68 11.51 -3.95
N SER A 50 -7.16 12.73 -4.09
CA SER A 50 -7.26 13.79 -3.07
C SER A 50 -8.70 14.05 -2.59
N GLN A 51 -9.72 13.80 -3.43
CA GLN A 51 -11.14 13.95 -3.05
C GLN A 51 -11.60 12.93 -1.99
N PHE A 52 -10.84 11.85 -1.78
CA PHE A 52 -11.14 10.82 -0.79
C PHE A 52 -10.46 11.08 0.57
N ARG A 53 -9.93 12.28 0.79
CA ARG A 53 -9.35 12.65 2.08
C ARG A 53 -10.40 12.56 3.20
N GLY A 54 -10.00 11.97 4.33
CA GLY A 54 -10.91 11.70 5.46
C GLY A 54 -11.89 10.54 5.24
N LYS A 55 -11.79 9.82 4.12
CA LYS A 55 -12.57 8.61 3.85
C LYS A 55 -11.68 7.36 4.02
N VAL A 56 -12.31 6.25 4.39
CA VAL A 56 -11.70 4.92 4.29
C VAL A 56 -11.93 4.43 2.86
N ALA A 57 -10.85 4.20 2.11
CA ALA A 57 -10.91 3.71 0.74
C ALA A 57 -10.50 2.23 0.68
N LEU A 58 -11.41 1.38 0.19
CA LEU A 58 -11.11 0.01 -0.19
C LEU A 58 -10.79 -0.01 -1.70
N VAL A 59 -9.56 -0.37 -2.06
CA VAL A 59 -9.12 -0.50 -3.46
C VAL A 59 -9.19 -1.98 -3.84
N VAL A 60 -9.89 -2.30 -4.91
CA VAL A 60 -10.12 -3.69 -5.34
C VAL A 60 -9.81 -3.83 -6.82
N ASN A 61 -8.94 -4.78 -7.18
CA ASN A 61 -8.86 -5.23 -8.56
C ASN A 61 -10.02 -6.22 -8.83
N THR A 62 -10.81 -5.95 -9.86
CA THR A 62 -11.99 -6.76 -10.20
C THR A 62 -11.81 -7.44 -11.56
N ALA A 63 -12.58 -8.50 -11.77
CA ALA A 63 -12.64 -9.25 -13.02
C ALA A 63 -14.08 -9.79 -13.20
N SER A 64 -14.71 -9.57 -14.34
CA SER A 64 -16.11 -10.02 -14.58
C SER A 64 -16.27 -11.53 -14.78
N GLU A 65 -15.22 -12.22 -15.25
CA GLU A 65 -15.22 -13.68 -15.54
C GLU A 65 -14.46 -14.49 -14.47
N CYS A 66 -14.36 -13.94 -13.25
CA CYS A 66 -13.66 -14.56 -12.14
C CYS A 66 -14.56 -15.52 -11.33
N GLY A 67 -13.99 -16.59 -10.75
CA GLY A 67 -14.72 -17.43 -9.79
C GLY A 67 -15.18 -16.67 -8.54
N PHE A 68 -14.55 -15.53 -8.24
CA PHE A 68 -14.93 -14.64 -7.15
C PHE A 68 -15.94 -13.56 -7.57
N THR A 69 -16.46 -13.56 -8.80
CA THR A 69 -17.49 -12.61 -9.24
C THR A 69 -18.69 -12.49 -8.28
N PRO A 70 -19.16 -13.54 -7.56
CA PRO A 70 -20.21 -13.38 -6.55
C PRO A 70 -19.89 -12.35 -5.44
N GLN A 71 -18.60 -12.02 -5.21
CA GLN A 71 -18.16 -11.03 -4.22
C GLN A 71 -18.70 -9.61 -4.48
N PHE A 72 -19.11 -9.28 -5.72
CA PHE A 72 -19.68 -7.97 -6.03
C PHE A 72 -20.90 -7.64 -5.16
N LYS A 73 -21.70 -8.66 -4.81
CA LYS A 73 -22.85 -8.48 -3.90
C LYS A 73 -22.40 -8.07 -2.51
N GLU A 74 -21.39 -8.73 -1.96
CA GLU A 74 -20.86 -8.42 -0.63
C GLU A 74 -20.18 -7.03 -0.61
N LEU A 75 -19.50 -6.65 -1.70
CA LEU A 75 -18.95 -5.31 -1.89
C LEU A 75 -20.05 -4.24 -1.93
N GLU A 76 -21.18 -4.53 -2.57
CA GLU A 76 -22.33 -3.63 -2.57
C GLU A 76 -22.95 -3.50 -1.17
N GLU A 77 -23.09 -4.61 -0.45
CA GLU A 77 -23.64 -4.64 0.91
C GLU A 77 -22.78 -3.84 1.90
N ILE A 78 -21.46 -4.02 1.88
CA ILE A 78 -20.55 -3.26 2.76
C ILE A 78 -20.52 -1.77 2.37
N PHE A 79 -20.58 -1.45 1.08
CA PHE A 79 -20.71 -0.06 0.63
C PHE A 79 -22.00 0.58 1.17
N LYS A 80 -23.16 -0.06 0.96
CA LYS A 80 -24.46 0.42 1.48
C LYS A 80 -24.43 0.62 3.00
N LYS A 81 -23.77 -0.27 3.73
CA LYS A 81 -23.67 -0.21 5.20
C LYS A 81 -22.82 0.97 5.71
N TYR A 82 -21.76 1.36 4.99
CA TYR A 82 -20.77 2.32 5.49
C TYR A 82 -20.60 3.60 4.65
N ALA A 83 -21.27 3.76 3.51
CA ALA A 83 -21.14 4.93 2.64
C ALA A 83 -21.37 6.26 3.38
N ASN A 84 -22.42 6.32 4.21
CA ASN A 84 -22.75 7.51 5.02
C ASN A 84 -21.75 7.78 6.16
N ARG A 85 -20.80 6.87 6.39
CA ARG A 85 -19.74 6.98 7.41
C ARG A 85 -18.36 7.23 6.80
N GLY A 86 -18.31 7.64 5.53
CA GLY A 86 -17.06 7.96 4.85
C GLY A 86 -16.32 6.75 4.30
N PHE A 87 -17.01 5.65 3.99
CA PHE A 87 -16.42 4.51 3.28
C PHE A 87 -16.64 4.61 1.77
N VAL A 88 -15.61 4.29 0.99
CA VAL A 88 -15.67 4.24 -0.49
C VAL A 88 -14.96 2.99 -1.02
N ILE A 89 -15.42 2.49 -2.16
CA ILE A 89 -14.78 1.41 -2.90
C ILE A 89 -14.28 1.97 -4.22
N LEU A 90 -13.01 1.74 -4.54
CA LEU A 90 -12.40 2.03 -5.83
C LEU A 90 -12.13 0.69 -6.53
N ALA A 91 -13.04 0.31 -7.44
CA ALA A 91 -12.95 -0.93 -8.20
C ALA A 91 -12.23 -0.68 -9.53
N PHE A 92 -11.16 -1.44 -9.77
CA PHE A 92 -10.35 -1.39 -10.98
C PHE A 92 -10.46 -2.72 -11.73
N PRO A 93 -11.21 -2.77 -12.85
CA PRO A 93 -11.17 -3.91 -13.75
C PRO A 93 -9.73 -4.18 -14.20
N SER A 94 -9.25 -5.41 -14.06
CA SER A 94 -7.92 -5.81 -14.51
C SER A 94 -7.95 -7.16 -15.20
N ASN A 95 -7.24 -7.25 -16.33
CA ASN A 95 -7.06 -8.49 -17.07
C ASN A 95 -5.70 -9.16 -16.81
N ASP A 96 -4.97 -8.75 -15.76
CA ASP A 96 -3.66 -9.34 -15.42
C ASP A 96 -3.75 -10.84 -15.12
N PHE A 97 -4.93 -11.30 -14.70
CA PHE A 97 -5.24 -12.71 -14.44
C PHE A 97 -6.04 -13.38 -15.56
N ARG A 98 -6.21 -12.73 -16.72
CA ARG A 98 -6.90 -13.24 -17.92
C ARG A 98 -8.37 -13.63 -17.70
N GLN A 99 -9.07 -12.85 -16.88
CA GLN A 99 -10.46 -13.10 -16.45
C GLN A 99 -11.38 -11.87 -16.59
N GLU A 100 -10.96 -10.86 -17.35
CA GLU A 100 -11.75 -9.64 -17.55
C GLU A 100 -12.12 -9.45 -19.02
N LYS A 101 -13.32 -8.89 -19.25
CA LYS A 101 -13.83 -8.55 -20.58
C LYS A 101 -12.92 -7.52 -21.25
N GLN A 102 -12.82 -7.59 -22.58
CA GLN A 102 -11.84 -6.79 -23.33
C GLN A 102 -12.21 -5.31 -23.50
N ASN A 103 -13.46 -4.90 -23.30
CA ASN A 103 -13.91 -3.52 -23.52
C ASN A 103 -14.83 -3.01 -22.40
N ASN A 104 -14.88 -1.68 -22.25
CA ASN A 104 -15.66 -1.00 -21.22
C ASN A 104 -17.18 -1.16 -21.42
N ASP A 105 -17.66 -1.29 -22.66
CA ASP A 105 -19.10 -1.42 -22.93
C ASP A 105 -19.66 -2.72 -22.36
N ASP A 106 -18.92 -3.82 -22.52
CA ASP A 106 -19.31 -5.12 -21.99
C ASP A 106 -19.15 -5.18 -20.47
N LEU A 107 -18.20 -4.43 -19.90
CA LEU A 107 -18.08 -4.23 -18.46
C LEU A 107 -19.26 -3.44 -17.89
N LEU A 108 -19.69 -2.37 -18.55
CA LEU A 108 -20.85 -1.58 -18.15
C LEU A 108 -22.16 -2.38 -18.23
N LYS A 109 -22.27 -3.31 -19.20
CA LYS A 109 -23.41 -4.25 -19.24
C LYS A 109 -23.40 -5.23 -18.07
N PHE A 110 -22.22 -5.69 -17.65
CA PHE A 110 -22.07 -6.58 -16.50
C PHE A 110 -22.40 -5.86 -15.17
N ALA A 111 -22.04 -4.58 -15.05
CA ALA A 111 -22.20 -3.79 -13.84
C ALA A 111 -23.61 -3.20 -13.63
N ARG A 112 -24.56 -3.46 -14.55
CA ARG A 112 -25.97 -3.04 -14.46
C ARG A 112 -26.83 -4.13 -13.87
#